data_AF-A0A5P1ENR2-F1
#
_entry.id   AF-A0A5P1ENR2-F1
#
_cell.length_a   1.000
_cell.length_b   1.000
_cell.length_c   1.000
_cell.angle_alpha   90.00
_cell.angle_beta   90.00
_cell.angle_gamma   90.00
#
_symmetry.space_group_name_H-M   'P 1'
#
loop_
_entity.id
_entity.type
_entity.pdbx_description
1 polymer ?
#
loop_
_entity_poly.entity_id
_entity_poly.type
_entity_poly.pdbx_seq_one_letter_code
_entity_poly.pdbx_strand_id
1 'polypeptide(L)'
;MGSRTLIFITNIELAHEALITKGQEFASRPRENSTRTIFSYDKFTVNSAVYGPEWQSLQCNMVSGMLSSARLKEFRPARETSMDWFIDWIRAEAESSEGAVWVLKNARFAIFCILITM
;
A
#
# COMPACT_ATOMS: atom_id res chain seq x y z
N MET A 1 -0.59 -0.83 -24.57
CA MET A 1 -1.42 -1.82 -25.27
C MET A 1 -1.01 -1.76 -26.73
N GLY A 2 -0.53 -2.85 -27.31
CA GLY A 2 0.01 -2.88 -28.69
C GLY A 2 1.19 -3.83 -28.88
N SER A 3 2.15 -3.85 -27.94
CA SER A 3 3.36 -4.71 -28.01
C SER A 3 3.50 -5.71 -26.87
N ARG A 4 2.52 -5.80 -25.97
CA ARG A 4 2.56 -6.64 -24.77
C ARG A 4 1.28 -7.45 -24.64
N THR A 5 1.43 -8.75 -24.41
CA THR A 5 0.33 -9.65 -24.08
C THR A 5 -0.21 -9.29 -22.70
N LEU A 6 -1.53 -9.18 -22.61
CA LEU A 6 -2.26 -8.99 -21.36
C LEU A 6 -3.19 -10.19 -21.17
N ILE A 7 -3.12 -10.81 -20.00
CA ILE A 7 -3.96 -11.94 -19.62
C ILE A 7 -4.84 -11.47 -18.46
N PHE A 8 -6.16 -11.60 -18.62
CA PHE A 8 -7.14 -11.24 -17.60
C PHE A 8 -7.66 -12.52 -16.96
N ILE A 9 -7.54 -12.61 -15.64
CA ILE A 9 -8.03 -13.74 -14.84
C ILE A 9 -9.23 -13.26 -14.05
N THR A 10 -10.40 -13.85 -14.31
CA THR A 10 -11.66 -13.53 -13.62
C THR A 10 -12.25 -14.72 -12.87
N ASN A 11 -11.61 -15.88 -12.95
CA ASN A 11 -12.03 -17.13 -12.32
C ASN A 11 -11.21 -17.38 -11.04
N ILE A 12 -11.85 -17.89 -9.99
CA ILE A 12 -11.24 -18.07 -8.67
C ILE A 12 -10.22 -19.20 -8.64
N GLU A 13 -10.47 -20.32 -9.33
CA GLU A 13 -9.55 -21.45 -9.42
C GLU A 13 -8.24 -21.02 -10.11
N LEU A 14 -8.34 -20.27 -11.21
CA LEU A 14 -7.19 -19.72 -11.93
C LEU A 14 -6.47 -18.65 -11.12
N ALA A 15 -7.18 -17.83 -10.34
CA ALA A 15 -6.55 -16.84 -9.47
C ALA A 15 -5.75 -17.52 -8.34
N HIS A 16 -6.30 -18.59 -7.75
CA HIS A 16 -5.59 -19.40 -6.76
C HIS A 16 -4.36 -20.07 -7.38
N GLU A 17 -4.49 -20.64 -8.57
CA GLU A 17 -3.35 -21.24 -9.29
C GLU A 17 -2.25 -20.19 -9.53
N ALA A 18 -2.58 -19.02 -10.06
CA ALA A 18 -1.60 -17.99 -10.38
C ALA A 18 -0.95 -17.36 -9.14
N LEU A 19 -1.73 -17.07 -8.09
CA LEU A 19 -1.25 -16.30 -6.93
C LEU A 19 -0.70 -17.18 -5.81
N ILE A 20 -1.15 -18.43 -5.69
CA ILE A 20 -0.75 -19.35 -4.61
C ILE A 20 0.11 -20.48 -5.17
N THR A 21 -0.45 -21.33 -6.04
CA THR A 21 0.24 -22.53 -6.54
C THR A 21 1.49 -22.19 -7.35
N LYS A 22 1.39 -21.19 -8.22
CA LYS A 22 2.47 -20.67 -9.09
C LYS A 22 2.92 -19.27 -8.66
N GLY A 23 2.70 -18.91 -7.40
CA GLY A 23 2.96 -17.56 -6.89
C GLY A 23 4.38 -17.06 -7.17
N GLN A 24 5.39 -17.95 -7.12
CA GLN A 24 6.78 -17.61 -7.45
C GLN A 24 6.98 -17.21 -8.92
N GLU A 25 6.32 -17.89 -9.86
CA GLU A 25 6.43 -17.59 -11.30
C GLU A 25 5.80 -16.25 -11.64
N PHE A 26 4.70 -15.90 -10.96
CA PHE A 26 3.94 -14.66 -11.19
C PHE A 26 4.22 -13.56 -10.16
N ALA A 27 5.22 -13.72 -9.29
CA ALA A 27 5.53 -12.74 -8.25
C ALA A 27 6.09 -11.43 -8.81
N SER A 28 6.76 -11.48 -9.96
CA SER A 28 7.37 -10.30 -10.59
C SER A 28 6.35 -9.39 -11.27
N ARG A 29 6.66 -8.08 -11.32
CA ARG A 29 5.83 -7.09 -12.03
C ARG A 29 6.27 -6.91 -13.49
N PRO A 30 5.34 -6.59 -14.41
CA PRO A 30 5.68 -6.28 -15.80
C PRO A 30 6.68 -5.12 -15.89
N ARG A 31 7.49 -5.11 -16.95
CA ARG A 31 8.50 -4.06 -17.18
C ARG A 31 7.87 -2.67 -17.22
N GLU A 32 8.44 -1.73 -16.47
CA GLU A 32 7.91 -0.37 -16.39
C GLU A 32 8.20 0.46 -17.65
N ASN A 33 7.55 1.61 -17.75
CA ASN A 33 7.90 2.66 -18.71
C ASN A 33 8.91 3.62 -18.05
N SER A 34 9.61 4.43 -18.85
CA SER A 34 10.65 5.34 -18.36
C SER A 34 10.19 6.27 -17.24
N THR A 35 8.95 6.76 -17.30
CA THR A 35 8.36 7.59 -16.26
C THR A 35 8.16 6.84 -14.94
N ARG A 36 7.69 5.59 -14.97
CA ARG A 36 7.48 4.76 -13.77
C ARG A 36 8.80 4.32 -13.14
N THR A 37 9.84 4.12 -13.94
CA THR A 37 11.19 3.79 -13.45
C THR A 37 11.73 4.84 -12.48
N ILE A 38 11.40 6.11 -12.68
CA ILE A 38 11.80 7.20 -11.77
C ILE A 38 11.12 7.03 -10.40
N PHE A 39 9.81 6.72 -10.39
CA PHE A 39 9.04 6.56 -9.15
C PHE A 39 9.28 5.25 -8.43
N SER A 40 9.76 4.21 -9.12
CA SER A 40 10.12 2.92 -8.53
C SER A 40 11.57 2.83 -8.07
N TYR A 41 12.35 3.92 -8.23
CA TYR A 41 13.80 3.96 -8.03
C TYR A 41 14.48 2.78 -8.74
N ASP A 42 14.28 2.70 -10.05
CA ASP A 42 14.75 1.59 -10.90
C ASP A 42 14.39 0.20 -10.36
N LYS A 43 13.12 0.03 -9.97
CA LYS A 43 12.57 -1.19 -9.35
C LYS A 43 13.16 -1.59 -8.01
N PHE A 44 13.81 -0.70 -7.28
CA PHE A 44 14.31 -0.99 -5.93
C PHE A 44 13.28 -0.57 -4.86
N THR A 45 12.06 -1.10 -4.99
CA THR A 45 10.94 -0.85 -4.07
C THR A 45 10.11 -2.12 -3.91
N VAL A 46 9.49 -2.34 -2.74
CA VAL A 46 8.73 -3.57 -2.44
C VAL A 46 7.63 -3.85 -3.47
N ASN A 47 7.01 -2.81 -4.02
CA ASN A 47 5.92 -2.91 -4.98
C ASN A 47 6.37 -3.16 -6.43
N SER A 48 7.63 -2.86 -6.77
CA SER A 48 8.11 -2.81 -8.16
C SER A 48 9.31 -3.73 -8.43
N ALA A 49 10.00 -4.20 -7.39
CA ALA A 49 11.13 -5.10 -7.52
C ALA A 49 10.75 -6.40 -8.23
N VAL A 50 11.70 -6.91 -9.01
CA VAL A 50 11.61 -8.23 -9.63
C VAL A 50 11.77 -9.26 -8.52
N TYR A 51 11.02 -10.36 -8.61
CA TYR A 51 11.14 -11.43 -7.64
C TYR A 51 12.59 -11.96 -7.62
N GLY A 52 13.20 -11.96 -6.44
CA GLY A 52 14.60 -12.25 -6.24
C GLY A 52 15.04 -11.92 -4.81
N PRO A 53 16.35 -12.08 -4.51
CA PRO A 53 16.90 -11.79 -3.18
C PRO A 53 16.65 -10.36 -2.71
N GLU A 54 16.67 -9.37 -3.61
CA GLU A 54 16.42 -7.97 -3.26
C GLU A 54 14.97 -7.77 -2.79
N TRP A 55 14.01 -8.30 -3.55
CA TRP A 55 12.60 -8.22 -3.19
C TRP A 55 12.31 -8.96 -1.87
N GLN A 56 12.88 -10.15 -1.68
CA GLN A 56 12.74 -10.90 -0.43
C GLN A 56 13.28 -10.13 0.77
N SER A 57 14.47 -9.52 0.64
CA SER A 57 15.06 -8.70 1.70
C SER A 57 14.20 -7.48 2.03
N LEU A 58 13.76 -6.73 1.00
CA LEU A 58 12.88 -5.58 1.17
C LEU A 58 11.56 -5.97 1.85
N GLN A 59 10.95 -7.09 1.45
CA GLN A 59 9.72 -7.58 2.04
C GLN A 59 9.92 -8.03 3.49
N CYS A 60 10.98 -8.79 3.78
CA CYS A 60 11.31 -9.22 5.14
C CYS A 60 11.55 -8.03 6.07
N ASN A 61 12.27 -7.01 5.61
CA ASN A 61 12.50 -5.79 6.38
C ASN A 61 11.20 -5.03 6.66
N MET A 62 10.32 -4.89 5.67
CA MET A 62 9.01 -4.25 5.85
C MET A 62 8.12 -5.03 6.83
N VAL A 63 8.06 -6.35 6.70
CA VAL A 63 7.21 -7.21 7.55
C VAL A 63 7.74 -7.25 8.98
N SER A 64 9.02 -7.48 9.18
CA SER A 64 9.60 -7.54 10.53
C SER A 64 9.62 -6.17 11.21
N GLY A 65 9.93 -5.11 10.47
CA GLY A 65 10.09 -3.75 10.99
C GLY A 65 8.77 -3.04 11.30
N MET A 66 7.74 -3.23 10.47
CA MET A 66 6.51 -2.40 10.56
C MET A 66 5.23 -3.23 10.64
N LEU A 67 5.10 -4.31 9.85
CA LEU A 67 3.83 -5.02 9.68
C LEU A 67 3.67 -6.26 10.57
N SER A 68 4.63 -6.55 11.43
CA SER A 68 4.54 -7.67 12.36
C SER A 68 3.49 -7.38 13.43
N SER A 69 2.86 -8.43 13.95
CA SER A 69 1.79 -8.29 14.96
C SER A 69 2.26 -7.56 16.23
N ALA A 70 3.53 -7.73 16.61
CA ALA A 70 4.15 -7.02 17.73
C ALA A 70 4.28 -5.51 17.43
N ARG A 71 4.84 -5.15 16.27
CA ARG A 71 4.99 -3.76 15.84
C ARG A 71 3.64 -3.06 15.68
N LEU A 72 2.66 -3.73 15.08
CA LEU A 72 1.31 -3.19 14.97
C LEU A 72 0.66 -2.89 16.34
N LYS A 73 0.95 -3.69 17.37
CA LYS A 73 0.48 -3.41 18.74
C LYS A 73 1.23 -2.25 19.37
N GLU A 74 2.54 -2.16 19.16
CA GLU A 74 3.38 -1.05 19.61
C GLU A 74 2.89 0.30 19.07
N PHE A 75 2.55 0.36 17.78
CA PHE A 75 2.01 1.57 17.15
C PHE A 75 0.52 1.83 17.39
N ARG A 76 -0.14 1.08 18.29
CA ARG A 76 -1.56 1.30 18.60
C ARG A 76 -1.85 2.73 19.08
N PRO A 77 -1.09 3.34 20.01
CA PRO A 77 -1.37 4.69 20.48
C PRO A 77 -1.26 5.75 19.37
N ALA A 78 -0.32 5.58 18.44
CA ALA A 78 -0.16 6.47 17.29
C ALA A 78 -1.39 6.45 16.37
N ARG A 79 -1.97 5.26 16.14
CA ARG A 79 -3.21 5.12 15.37
C ARG A 79 -4.40 5.72 16.08
N GLU A 80 -4.53 5.51 17.39
CA GLU A 80 -5.62 6.10 18.19
C GLU A 80 -5.55 7.63 18.14
N THR A 81 -4.38 8.21 18.40
CA THR A 81 -4.17 9.67 18.33
C THR A 81 -4.50 10.23 16.95
N SER A 82 -4.06 9.56 15.88
CA SER A 82 -4.35 10.00 14.51
C SER A 82 -5.84 9.92 14.16
N MET A 83 -6.56 8.95 14.74
CA MET A 83 -8.00 8.82 14.57
C MET A 83 -8.78 9.87 15.36
N ASP A 84 -8.33 10.23 16.56
CA ASP A 84 -8.92 11.31 17.34
C ASP A 84 -8.80 12.63 16.58
N TRP A 85 -7.61 12.96 16.05
CA TRP A 85 -7.42 14.14 15.20
C TRP A 85 -8.28 14.12 13.95
N PHE A 86 -8.43 12.97 13.31
CA PHE A 86 -9.30 12.82 12.14
C PHE A 86 -10.77 13.15 12.46
N ILE A 87 -11.27 12.68 13.59
CA ILE A 87 -12.64 12.97 14.05
C ILE A 87 -12.80 14.47 14.35
N ASP A 88 -11.83 15.05 15.04
CA ASP A 88 -11.86 16.48 15.40
C ASP A 88 -11.83 17.38 14.16
N TRP A 89 -11.01 17.06 13.15
CA TRP A 89 -11.01 17.80 11.89
C TRP A 89 -12.32 17.66 11.12
N ILE A 90 -12.91 16.47 11.06
CA ILE A 90 -14.20 16.28 10.40
C ILE A 90 -15.29 17.12 11.08
N ARG A 91 -15.30 17.16 12.41
CA ARG A 91 -16.26 17.99 13.17
C ARG A 91 -16.07 19.47 12.87
N ALA A 92 -14.83 19.96 12.92
CA ALA A 92 -14.52 21.36 12.62
C ALA A 92 -14.86 21.75 11.15
N GLU A 93 -14.63 20.85 10.19
CA GLU A 93 -15.00 21.09 8.79
C GLU A 93 -16.53 21.13 8.61
N ALA A 94 -17.25 20.22 9.27
CA ALA A 94 -18.71 20.20 9.25
C ALA A 94 -19.31 21.48 9.85
N GLU A 95 -18.77 21.99 10.96
CA GLU A 95 -19.21 23.23 11.60
C GLU A 95 -19.01 24.46 10.71
N SER A 96 -17.90 24.51 9.95
CA SER A 96 -17.57 25.63 9.06
C SER A 96 -18.25 25.57 7.69
N SER A 97 -18.75 24.39 7.29
CA SER A 97 -19.27 24.13 5.93
C SER A 97 -20.74 23.68 5.93
N GLU A 98 -21.53 24.13 6.91
CA GLU A 98 -22.97 23.80 7.02
C GLU A 98 -23.28 22.29 6.97
N GLY A 99 -22.38 21.46 7.53
CA GLY A 99 -22.50 20.01 7.58
C GLY A 99 -21.88 19.26 6.40
N ALA A 100 -21.34 19.94 5.39
CA ALA A 100 -20.60 19.31 4.29
C ALA A 100 -19.15 19.00 4.70
N VAL A 101 -18.62 17.83 4.31
CA VAL A 101 -17.24 17.42 4.64
C VAL A 101 -16.59 16.70 3.46
N TRP A 102 -15.33 17.03 3.18
CA TRP A 102 -14.52 16.29 2.21
C TRP A 102 -13.87 15.05 2.84
N VAL A 103 -14.60 13.95 2.86
CA VAL A 103 -14.18 12.67 3.47
C VAL A 103 -12.83 12.18 2.93
N LEU A 104 -12.63 12.17 1.61
CA LEU A 104 -11.40 11.64 1.00
C LEU A 104 -10.15 12.46 1.38
N LYS A 105 -10.27 13.78 1.51
CA LYS A 105 -9.17 14.66 1.91
C LYS A 105 -8.76 14.36 3.35
N ASN A 106 -9.74 14.33 4.27
CA ASN A 106 -9.47 14.05 5.68
C ASN A 106 -8.93 12.64 5.90
N ALA A 107 -9.48 11.63 5.20
CA ALA A 107 -9.02 10.25 5.34
C ALA A 107 -7.57 10.07 4.85
N ARG A 108 -7.20 10.73 3.74
CA ARG A 108 -5.81 10.74 3.26
C ARG A 108 -4.87 11.38 4.27
N PHE A 109 -5.28 12.48 4.90
CA PHE A 109 -4.46 13.14 5.91
C PHE A 109 -4.27 12.27 7.15
N ALA A 110 -5.33 11.63 7.64
CA ALA A 110 -5.25 10.70 8.77
C ALA A 110 -4.30 9.52 8.48
N ILE A 111 -4.41 8.91 7.29
CA ILE A 111 -3.52 7.82 6.86
C ILE A 111 -2.07 8.33 6.80
N PHE A 112 -1.84 9.53 6.28
CA PHE A 112 -0.51 10.12 6.24
C PHE A 112 0.10 10.32 7.64
N CYS A 113 -0.68 10.81 8.61
CA CYS A 113 -0.24 10.92 10.01
C CYS A 113 0.13 9.56 10.60
N ILE A 114 -0.69 8.54 10.36
CA ILE A 114 -0.40 7.17 10.80
C ILE A 114 0.92 6.67 10.20
N LEU A 115 1.11 6.85 8.89
CA LEU A 115 2.29 6.35 8.17
C LEU A 115 3.60 7.05 8.53
N ILE A 116 3.57 8.30 9.00
CA ILE A 116 4.76 9.01 9.48
C ILE A 116 5.12 8.63 10.91
N THR A 117 4.13 8.26 11.71
CA THR A 117 4.31 7.96 13.14
C THR A 117 4.63 6.48 13.39
N MET A 118 4.33 5.61 12.42
CA MET A 118 4.72 4.21 12.36
C MET A 118 6.11 4.04 11.74
#